data_AF-A0A2T5K1T0-F1
#
_entry.id   AF-A0A2T5K1T0-F1
#
_cell.length_a   1.000
_cell.length_b   1.000
_cell.length_c   1.000
_cell.angle_alpha   90.00
_cell.angle_beta   90.00
_cell.angle_gamma   90.00
#
_symmetry.space_group_name_H-M   'P 1'
#
loop_
_entity.id
_entity.type
_entity.pdbx_description
1 polymer ?
#
loop_
_entity_poly.entity_id
_entity_poly.type
_entity_poly.pdbx_seq_one_letter_code
_entity_poly.pdbx_strand_id
1 'polypeptide(L)'
;MKTMHEILMAAPPAQVTRCKIAMVEMAHGYWAAAAATLENAINESEPGEWTRDCMQMRDFCMAMDQVKSEGIRGVETPARPGASRVMVETTAQVTLLHR
;
A
#
# COMPACT_ATOMS: atom_id res chain seq x y z
N MET A 1 2.61 7.88 9.55
CA MET A 1 2.97 7.79 8.13
C MET A 1 2.17 8.85 7.39
N LYS A 2 2.83 9.72 6.61
CA LYS A 2 2.14 10.68 5.73
C LYS A 2 1.44 9.93 4.59
N THR A 3 0.38 10.51 4.04
CA THR A 3 -0.25 10.04 2.81
C THR A 3 0.64 10.32 1.60
N MET A 4 0.44 9.58 0.51
CA MET A 4 1.19 9.82 -0.73
C MET A 4 0.96 11.22 -1.30
N HIS A 5 -0.23 11.80 -1.08
CA HIS A 5 -0.54 13.17 -1.47
C HIS A 5 0.30 14.18 -0.66
N GLU A 6 0.38 14.02 0.66
CA GLU A 6 1.22 14.88 1.52
C GLU A 6 2.71 14.79 1.14
N ILE A 7 3.19 13.58 0.81
CA ILE A 7 4.57 13.37 0.32
C ILE A 7 4.79 14.09 -1.02
N LEU A 8 3.80 14.06 -1.94
CA LEU A 8 3.87 14.81 -3.19
C LEU A 8 3.93 16.33 -2.94
N MET A 9 3.11 16.85 -2.02
CA MET A 9 3.04 18.29 -1.74
C MET A 9 4.34 18.83 -1.13
N ALA A 10 5.13 17.97 -0.48
CA ALA A 10 6.45 18.30 0.06
C ALA A 10 7.63 17.91 -0.88
N ALA A 11 7.34 17.40 -2.08
CA ALA A 11 8.38 16.85 -2.95
C ALA A 11 9.31 17.94 -3.53
N PRO A 12 10.63 17.69 -3.59
CA PRO A 12 11.54 18.50 -4.37
C PRO A 12 11.07 18.57 -5.83
N PRO A 13 11.28 19.70 -6.55
CA PRO A 13 10.81 19.86 -7.93
C PRO A 13 11.22 18.73 -8.87
N ALA A 14 12.44 18.22 -8.72
CA ALA A 14 12.96 17.10 -9.52
C ALA A 14 12.21 15.77 -9.29
N GLN A 15 11.54 15.62 -8.15
CA GLN A 15 10.87 14.38 -7.73
C GLN A 15 9.34 14.43 -7.90
N VAL A 16 8.76 15.59 -8.22
CA VAL A 16 7.30 15.76 -8.37
C VAL A 16 6.70 14.76 -9.36
N THR A 17 7.30 14.57 -10.53
CA THR A 17 6.81 13.62 -11.53
C THR A 17 6.84 12.19 -11.00
N ARG A 18 7.92 11.81 -10.33
CA ARG A 18 8.09 10.47 -9.76
C ARG A 18 7.07 10.19 -8.66
N CYS A 19 6.79 11.16 -7.79
CA CYS A 19 5.72 11.04 -6.79
C CYS A 19 4.33 10.90 -7.43
N LYS A 20 4.05 11.58 -8.54
CA LYS A 20 2.79 11.40 -9.27
C LYS A 20 2.67 9.99 -9.85
N ILE A 21 3.76 9.47 -10.42
CA ILE A 21 3.81 8.09 -10.93
C ILE A 21 3.51 7.09 -9.81
N ALA A 22 4.24 7.17 -8.69
CA ALA A 22 4.01 6.30 -7.54
C ALA A 22 2.57 6.37 -7.03
N MET A 23 1.96 7.56 -6.98
CA MET A 23 0.57 7.72 -6.58
C MET A 23 -0.42 7.01 -7.52
N VAL A 24 -0.18 7.07 -8.84
CA VAL A 24 -0.98 6.37 -9.84
C VAL A 24 -0.77 4.86 -9.71
N GLU A 25 0.47 4.38 -9.60
CA GLU A 25 0.79 2.96 -9.41
C GLU A 25 0.07 2.39 -8.17
N MET A 26 0.09 3.12 -7.05
CA MET A 26 -0.66 2.77 -5.84
C MET A 26 -2.17 2.72 -6.08
N ALA A 27 -2.74 3.71 -6.77
CA ALA A 27 -4.17 3.75 -7.08
C ALA A 27 -4.62 2.56 -7.94
N HIS A 28 -3.74 2.03 -8.79
CA HIS A 28 -3.98 0.83 -9.59
C HIS A 28 -3.62 -0.49 -8.88
N GLY A 29 -3.12 -0.44 -7.64
CA GLY A 29 -2.69 -1.63 -6.89
C GLY A 29 -1.42 -2.29 -7.45
N TYR A 30 -0.59 -1.52 -8.17
CA TYR A 30 0.74 -1.93 -8.63
C TYR A 30 1.77 -1.65 -7.54
N TRP A 31 1.62 -2.33 -6.40
CA TRP A 31 2.37 -2.09 -5.17
C TRP A 31 3.88 -2.25 -5.34
N ALA A 32 4.35 -3.33 -5.98
CA ALA A 32 5.76 -3.52 -6.27
C ALA A 32 6.36 -2.41 -7.16
N ALA A 33 5.61 -1.94 -8.17
CA ALA A 33 6.05 -0.85 -9.03
C ALA A 33 6.15 0.47 -8.25
N ALA A 34 5.14 0.80 -7.44
CA ALA A 34 5.15 1.96 -6.56
C ALA A 34 6.33 1.96 -5.60
N ALA A 35 6.65 0.80 -4.99
CA ALA A 35 7.81 0.66 -4.12
C ALA A 35 9.12 0.93 -4.88
N ALA A 36 9.30 0.36 -6.07
CA ALA A 36 10.48 0.60 -6.89
C ALA A 36 10.61 2.08 -7.33
N THR A 37 9.49 2.72 -7.68
CA THR A 37 9.46 4.14 -8.01
C THR A 37 9.89 5.01 -6.83
N LEU A 38 9.41 4.71 -5.62
CA LEU A 38 9.81 5.41 -4.39
C LEU A 38 11.27 5.15 -4.03
N GLU A 39 11.77 3.93 -4.20
CA GLU A 39 13.18 3.57 -4.00
C GLU A 39 14.11 4.40 -4.89
N ASN A 40 13.77 4.56 -6.17
CA ASN A 40 14.52 5.42 -7.08
C ASN A 40 14.48 6.89 -6.63
N ALA A 41 13.33 7.37 -6.14
CA ALA A 41 13.19 8.73 -5.64
C ALA A 41 14.09 8.98 -4.42
N ILE A 42 14.19 8.00 -3.52
CA ILE A 42 15.03 8.02 -2.32
C ILE A 42 16.52 8.06 -2.72
N ASN A 43 16.93 7.19 -3.63
CA ASN A 43 18.34 7.06 -4.03
C ASN A 43 18.86 8.27 -4.81
N GLU A 44 17.98 9.01 -5.48
CA GLU A 44 18.33 10.23 -6.23
C GLU A 44 18.15 11.53 -5.42
N SER A 45 17.80 11.45 -4.13
CA SER A 45 17.53 12.61 -3.30
C SER A 45 18.47 12.70 -2.11
N GLU A 46 18.73 13.94 -1.67
CA GLU A 46 19.49 14.16 -0.44
C GLU A 46 18.75 13.57 0.78
N PRO A 47 19.49 13.06 1.78
CA PRO A 47 18.89 12.60 3.03
C PRO A 47 18.11 13.72 3.73
N GLY A 48 16.86 13.44 4.13
CA GLY A 48 16.00 14.44 4.77
C GLY A 48 14.66 13.87 5.22
N GLU A 49 13.80 14.73 5.78
CA GLU A 49 12.47 14.34 6.25
C GLU A 49 11.64 13.72 5.12
N TRP A 50 11.59 14.37 3.96
CA TRP A 50 10.85 13.88 2.80
C TRP A 50 11.34 12.50 2.35
N THR A 51 12.66 12.29 2.32
CA THR A 51 13.26 11.00 1.96
C THR A 51 12.87 9.90 2.95
N ARG A 52 12.77 10.21 4.25
CA ARG A 52 12.28 9.26 5.27
C ARG A 52 10.80 8.95 5.10
N ASP A 53 9.99 9.94 4.75
CA ASP A 53 8.56 9.72 4.46
C ASP A 53 8.39 8.79 3.24
N CYS A 54 9.20 8.99 2.20
CA CYS A 54 9.25 8.09 1.04
C CYS A 54 9.67 6.66 1.44
N MET A 55 10.65 6.50 2.34
CA MET A 55 11.05 5.17 2.84
C MET A 55 9.89 4.46 3.54
N GLN A 56 9.16 5.17 4.42
CA GLN A 56 7.99 4.61 5.10
C GLN A 56 6.89 4.20 4.10
N MET A 57 6.64 5.04 3.10
CA MET A 57 5.64 4.73 2.07
C MET A 57 6.07 3.56 1.18
N ARG A 58 7.36 3.45 0.84
CA ARG A 58 7.92 2.30 0.11
C ARG A 58 7.70 1.02 0.88
N ASP A 59 8.03 1.01 2.17
CA ASP A 59 7.86 -0.17 3.03
C ASP A 59 6.39 -0.58 3.14
N PHE A 60 5.49 0.40 3.20
CA PHE A 60 4.04 0.16 3.12
C PHE A 60 3.64 -0.49 1.79
N CYS A 61 4.13 0.02 0.65
CA CYS A 61 3.88 -0.59 -0.65
C CYS A 61 4.38 -2.04 -0.72
N MET A 62 5.57 -2.33 -0.17
CA MET A 62 6.10 -3.70 -0.10
C MET A 62 5.20 -4.62 0.75
N ALA A 63 4.71 -4.14 1.89
CA ALA A 63 3.78 -4.89 2.72
C ALA A 63 2.45 -5.18 1.99
N MET A 64 1.92 -4.21 1.25
CA MET A 64 0.69 -4.38 0.45
C MET A 64 0.88 -5.37 -0.70
N ASP A 65 2.06 -5.38 -1.33
CA ASP A 65 2.39 -6.36 -2.37
C ASP A 65 2.42 -7.79 -1.82
N GLN A 66 2.97 -7.96 -0.60
CA GLN A 66 2.96 -9.24 0.11
C GLN A 66 1.53 -9.70 0.42
N VAL A 67 0.69 -8.82 0.98
CA VAL A 67 -0.72 -9.12 1.28
C VAL A 67 -1.49 -9.51 0.01
N LYS A 68 -1.27 -8.78 -1.10
CA LYS A 68 -1.87 -9.10 -2.40
C LYS A 68 -1.45 -10.50 -2.86
N SER A 69 -0.16 -10.81 -2.78
CA SER A 69 0.39 -12.10 -3.20
C SER A 69 -0.14 -13.27 -2.37
N GLU A 70 -0.28 -13.09 -1.05
CA GLU A 70 -0.88 -14.08 -0.15
C GLU A 70 -2.38 -14.26 -0.40
N GLY A 71 -3.11 -13.17 -0.64
CA GLY A 71 -4.53 -13.22 -1.01
C GLY A 71 -4.77 -14.02 -2.28
N ILE A 72 -3.91 -13.86 -3.29
CA ILE A 72 -3.98 -14.65 -4.53
C ILE A 72 -3.72 -16.14 -4.26
N ARG A 73 -2.69 -16.49 -3.48
CA ARG A 73 -2.39 -17.88 -3.11
C ARG A 73 -3.55 -18.56 -2.37
N GLY A 74 -4.26 -17.81 -1.51
CA GLY A 74 -5.47 -18.30 -0.84
C GLY A 74 -6.62 -18.64 -1.79
N VAL A 75 -6.72 -17.94 -2.93
CA VAL A 75 -7.70 -18.21 -4.01
C VAL A 75 -7.26 -19.38 -4.89
N GLU A 76 -5.95 -19.50 -5.15
CA GLU A 76 -5.38 -20.55 -6.00
C GLU A 76 -5.33 -21.93 -5.32
N THR A 77 -5.53 -22.01 -4.01
CA THR A 77 -5.61 -23.31 -3.33
C THR A 77 -6.96 -23.95 -3.66
N PRO A 78 -7.02 -24.98 -4.53
CA PRO A 78 -8.29 -25.65 -4.81
C PRO A 78 -8.80 -26.22 -3.50
N ALA A 79 -10.05 -25.90 -3.16
CA ALA A 79 -10.71 -26.42 -1.98
C ALA A 79 -10.54 -27.94 -1.95
N ARG A 80 -9.71 -28.44 -1.01
CA ARG A 80 -9.74 -29.85 -0.66
C ARG A 80 -11.18 -30.16 -0.24
N PRO A 81 -11.82 -31.19 -0.80
CA PRO A 81 -13.16 -31.57 -0.36
C PRO A 81 -13.03 -32.05 1.09
N GLY A 82 -13.42 -31.20 2.04
CA GLY A 82 -13.43 -31.53 3.48
C GLY A 82 -12.94 -30.46 4.46
N ALA A 83 -12.36 -29.33 4.03
CA ALA A 83 -11.93 -28.30 4.97
C ALA A 83 -13.02 -27.23 5.17
N SER A 84 -13.68 -27.25 6.33
CA SER A 84 -14.69 -26.27 6.74
C SER A 84 -14.21 -24.84 6.54
N ARG A 85 -14.97 -24.10 5.74
CA ARG A 85 -14.80 -22.67 5.49
C ARG A 85 -15.05 -21.90 6.79
N VAL A 86 -14.00 -21.54 7.52
CA VAL A 86 -14.11 -20.58 8.63
C VAL A 86 -14.29 -19.20 8.00
N MET A 87 -15.54 -18.77 7.90
CA MET A 87 -15.87 -17.39 7.59
C MET A 87 -15.53 -16.54 8.83
N VAL A 88 -14.61 -15.60 8.68
CA VAL A 88 -14.43 -14.53 9.67
C VAL A 88 -15.60 -13.56 9.48
N GLU A 89 -16.66 -13.75 10.26
CA GLU A 89 -17.73 -12.75 10.39
C GLU A 89 -17.18 -11.56 11.17
N THR A 90 -16.76 -10.52 10.44
CA THR A 90 -16.55 -9.20 11.04
C THR A 90 -17.91 -8.64 11.46
N THR A 91 -18.26 -8.82 12.73
CA THR A 91 -19.46 -8.27 13.34
C THR A 91 -19.28 -6.76 13.51
N ALA A 92 -19.69 -5.97 12.52
CA ALA A 92 -19.87 -4.53 12.71
C ALA A 92 -21.18 -4.30 13.47
N GLN A 93 -21.07 -3.89 14.74
CA GLN A 93 -22.19 -3.43 15.55
C GLN A 93 -22.83 -2.18 14.95
N VAL A 94 -24.16 -2.19 14.76
CA VAL A 94 -24.97 -0.97 14.63
C VAL A 94 -25.99 -0.98 15.77
N THR A 95 -25.66 -0.26 16.85
CA THR A 95 -26.59 0.00 17.95
C THR A 95 -27.55 1.10 17.52
N LEU A 96 -28.73 0.72 17.03
CA LEU A 96 -29.86 1.65 16.90
C LEU A 96 -30.60 1.71 18.24
N LEU A 97 -30.25 2.73 19.03
CA LEU A 97 -31.05 3.21 20.16
C LEU A 97 -32.37 3.76 19.63
N HIS A 98 -33.46 3.02 19.79
CA HIS A 98 -34.79 3.61 19.80
C HIS A 98 -35.76 2.88 20.75
N ARG A 99 -36.23 3.69 21.72
CA ARG A 99 -37.36 3.55 22.65
C ARG A 99 -37.06 2.98 24.03
#